data_AF-A9BL09-F1
#
_entry.id   AF-A9BL09-F1
#
_cell.length_a   1.000
_cell.length_b   1.000
_cell.length_c   1.000
_cell.angle_alpha   90.00
_cell.angle_beta   90.00
_cell.angle_gamma   90.00
#
_symmetry.space_group_name_H-M   'P 1'
#
loop_
_entity.id
_entity.type
_entity.pdbx_description
1 polymer ?
#
loop_
_entity_poly.entity_id
_entity_poly.type
_entity_poly.pdbx_seq_one_letter_code
_entity_poly.pdbx_strand_id
1 'polypeptide(L)' 'MGKVHGSLSRAGKVKGQTPKVEKKERKKQPKGRALQRLKFKKKFLNSFGDSKKQKK' A
#
# COMPACT_ATOMS: atom_id res chain seq x y z
N MET A 1 38.77 13.28 -14.85
CA MET A 1 37.51 13.48 -15.61
C MET A 1 36.88 12.12 -15.87
N GLY A 2 36.24 11.57 -14.84
CA GLY A 2 35.72 10.20 -14.85
C GLY A 2 34.37 10.10 -15.56
N LYS A 3 34.15 8.98 -16.25
CA LYS A 3 32.93 8.54 -16.94
C LYS A 3 31.64 9.24 -16.46
N VAL A 4 31.19 10.29 -17.17
CA VAL A 4 29.98 11.04 -16.83
C VAL A 4 28.76 10.50 -17.57
N HIS A 5 28.58 9.18 -17.70
CA HIS A 5 27.51 8.67 -18.57
C HIS A 5 26.83 7.41 -18.05
N GLY A 6 25.63 7.61 -17.51
CA GLY A 6 24.51 6.71 -17.70
C GLY A 6 23.60 7.26 -18.81
N SER A 7 23.14 6.40 -19.72
CA SER A 7 22.27 6.82 -20.82
C SER A 7 20.89 7.26 -20.31
N LEU A 8 20.46 8.49 -20.60
CA LEU A 8 19.14 9.01 -20.24
C LEU A 8 17.98 8.28 -20.94
N SER A 9 18.28 7.48 -21.97
CA SER A 9 17.35 6.72 -22.80
C SER A 9 16.44 5.76 -22.03
N ARG A 10 16.77 5.43 -20.77
CA ARG A 10 15.98 4.53 -19.91
C ARG A 10 15.11 5.27 -18.90
N ALA A 11 15.17 6.61 -18.85
CA ALA A 11 14.37 7.40 -17.93
C ALA A 11 12.88 7.19 -18.22
N GLY A 12 12.10 6.88 -17.18
CA GLY A 12 10.64 6.71 -17.30
C GLY A 12 10.15 5.45 -18.02
N LYS A 13 11.03 4.60 -18.60
CA LYS A 13 10.66 3.38 -19.35
C LYS A 13 9.61 2.53 -18.63
N VAL A 14 9.84 2.26 -17.34
CA VAL A 14 8.96 1.38 -16.55
C VAL A 14 7.58 1.99 -16.33
N LYS A 15 7.52 3.30 -16.04
CA LYS A 15 6.24 4.00 -15.80
C LYS A 15 5.40 4.13 -17.08
N GLY A 16 6.04 4.25 -18.25
CA GLY A 16 5.37 4.26 -19.55
C GLY A 16 4.92 2.88 -20.03
N GLN A 17 5.67 1.83 -19.67
CA GLN A 17 5.33 0.45 -20.02
C GLN A 17 4.14 -0.10 -19.21
N THR A 18 3.95 0.36 -17.97
CA THR A 18 2.85 -0.14 -17.14
C THR A 18 1.49 0.38 -17.60
N PRO A 19 0.45 -0.47 -17.72
CA PRO A 19 -0.89 -0.02 -18.07
C PRO A 19 -1.42 0.94 -17.00
N LYS A 20 -2.13 1.99 -17.44
CA LYS A 20 -2.73 2.95 -16.52
C LYS A 20 -3.98 2.34 -15.87
N VAL A 21 -3.89 2.01 -14.58
CA VAL A 21 -5.03 1.52 -13.80
C VAL A 21 -5.68 2.67 -13.04
N GLU A 22 -6.97 2.85 -13.25
CA GLU A 22 -7.78 3.85 -12.53
C GLU A 22 -8.12 3.38 -11.12
N LYS A 23 -8.39 4.35 -10.23
CA LYS A 23 -8.77 4.05 -8.86
C LYS A 23 -10.22 3.58 -8.84
N LYS A 24 -10.45 2.37 -8.31
CA LYS A 24 -11.82 1.89 -8.05
C LYS A 24 -12.49 2.74 -6.97
N GLU A 25 -13.79 2.98 -7.14
CA GLU A 25 -14.61 3.60 -6.10
C GLU A 25 -14.70 2.69 -4.86
N ARG A 26 -14.52 3.27 -3.68
CA ARG A 26 -14.54 2.55 -2.40
C ARG A 26 -15.33 3.34 -1.38
N LYS A 27 -16.01 2.63 -0.48
CA LYS A 27 -16.70 3.23 0.65
C LYS A 27 -15.72 4.06 1.49
N LYS A 28 -16.14 5.27 1.87
CA LYS A 28 -15.35 6.17 2.70
C LYS A 28 -15.01 5.49 4.03
N GLN A 29 -13.73 5.49 4.37
CA GLN A 29 -13.30 5.02 5.69
C GLN A 29 -13.67 6.09 6.73
N PRO A 30 -14.21 5.70 7.90
CA PRO A 30 -14.47 6.66 8.97
C PRO A 30 -13.15 7.28 9.43
N LYS A 31 -13.21 8.52 9.93
CA LYS A 31 -12.05 9.28 10.43
C LYS A 31 -12.09 9.39 11.96
N GLY A 32 -10.94 9.69 12.57
CA GLY A 32 -10.83 9.95 14.01
C GLY A 32 -11.16 8.74 14.90
N ARG A 33 -11.97 8.98 15.95
CA ARG A 33 -12.25 7.98 16.99
C ARG A 33 -12.97 6.73 16.48
N ALA A 34 -13.84 6.89 15.49
CA ALA A 34 -14.52 5.75 14.86
C ALA A 34 -13.53 4.79 14.17
N LEU A 35 -12.48 5.33 13.52
CA LEU A 35 -11.43 4.51 12.93
C LEU A 35 -10.61 3.77 13.98
N GLN A 36 -10.29 4.43 15.10
CA GLN A 36 -9.54 3.80 16.19
C GLN A 36 -10.35 2.68 16.85
N ARG A 37 -11.66 2.86 17.06
CA ARG A 37 -12.54 1.79 17.55
C ARG A 37 -12.55 0.58 16.61
N LEU A 38 -12.65 0.82 15.30
CA LEU A 38 -12.60 -0.26 14.30
C LEU A 38 -11.24 -0.99 14.29
N LYS A 39 -10.12 -0.25 14.38
CA LYS A 39 -8.78 -0.83 14.45
C LYS A 39 -8.60 -1.68 15.70
N PHE A 40 -9.03 -1.19 16.87
CA PHE A 40 -8.94 -1.93 18.13
C PHE A 40 -9.77 -3.22 18.07
N LYS A 41 -11.03 -3.14 17.63
CA LYS A 41 -11.90 -4.31 17.50
C LYS A 41 -11.31 -5.36 16.55
N LYS A 42 -10.77 -4.93 15.40
CA LYS A 42 -10.15 -5.82 14.41
C LYS A 42 -8.87 -6.48 14.93
N LYS A 43 -8.00 -5.73 15.61
CA LYS A 43 -6.68 -6.23 16.05
C LYS A 43 -6.74 -7.08 17.30
N PHE A 44 -7.55 -6.68 18.28
CA PHE A 44 -7.53 -7.28 19.60
C PHE A 44 -8.77 -8.13 19.79
N LEU A 45 -9.96 -7.54 19.81
CA LEU A 45 -11.21 -8.27 20.14
C LEU A 45 -11.51 -9.46 19.23
N ASN A 46 -11.24 -9.34 17.92
CA ASN A 46 -11.54 -10.40 16.95
C ASN A 46 -10.36 -11.37 16.70
N SER A 47 -9.14 -11.08 17.18
CA SER A 47 -7.94 -11.90 16.90
C SER A 47 -7.56 -12.83 18.06
N PHE A 48 -8.20 -12.72 19.23
CA PHE A 48 -7.94 -13.61 20.37
C PHE A 48 -8.33 -15.08 20.12
N GLY A 49 -9.03 -15.40 19.02
CA GLY A 49 -9.45 -16.76 18.68
C GLY A 49 -8.56 -17.50 17.67
N ASP A 50 -7.75 -16.81 16.88
CA ASP A 50 -6.98 -17.44 15.79
C ASP A 50 -5.49 -17.20 15.97
N SER A 51 -4.88 -18.06 16.78
CA SER A 51 -3.44 -18.30 16.89
C SER A 51 -2.84 -18.90 15.61
N LYS A 52 -3.15 -18.38 14.43
CA LYS A 52 -2.57 -18.84 13.16
C LYS A 52 -2.03 -17.69 12.32
N LYS A 53 -0.69 -17.65 12.31
CA LYS A 53 0.19 -16.93 11.39
C LYS A 53 0.08 -15.42 11.46
N GLN A 54 0.85 -14.83 12.37
CA GLN A 54 1.40 -13.49 12.14
C GLN A 54 2.03 -13.50 10.74
N LYS A 55 1.51 -12.67 9.83
CA LYS A 55 2.06 -12.51 8.48
C LYS A 55 3.51 -12.05 8.62
N LYS A 56 4.43 -12.92 8.22
CA LYS A 56 5.82 -12.59 7.94
C LYS A 56 5.89 -11.64 6.76
#